data_AF-A0A9D0M6K9-F1
#
_entry.id   AF-A0A9D0M6K9-F1
#
_cell.length_a   1.000
_cell.length_b   1.000
_cell.length_c   1.000
_cell.angle_alpha   90.00
_cell.angle_beta   90.00
_cell.angle_gamma   90.00
#
_symmetry.space_group_name_H-M   'P 1'
#
loop_
_entity.id
_entity.type
_entity.pdbx_description
1 polymer ?
#
loop_
_entity_poly.entity_id
_entity_poly.type
_entity_poly.pdbx_seq_one_letter_code
_entity_poly.pdbx_strand_id
1 'polypeptide(L)' 'TEYGTAPLLGIRKPIMVCHGSSNKKAIKNAIFFTYRYLQKDFNKTLSAEINKLKES' A
#
# COMPACT_ATOMS: atom_id res chain seq x y z
N THR A 1 -10.07 -9.94 -11.35
CA THR A 1 -9.48 -9.31 -10.15
C THR A 1 -8.94 -7.94 -10.53
N GLU A 2 -9.50 -6.86 -9.97
CA GLU A 2 -9.17 -5.48 -10.38
C GLU A 2 -8.12 -4.80 -9.48
N TYR A 3 -7.82 -5.39 -8.32
CA TYR A 3 -6.93 -4.86 -7.29
C TYR A 3 -5.88 -5.91 -6.88
N GLY A 4 -5.30 -6.65 -7.82
CA GLY A 4 -4.41 -7.80 -7.59
C GLY A 4 -3.04 -7.46 -6.98
N THR A 5 -2.99 -6.50 -6.07
CA THR A 5 -1.78 -5.88 -5.53
C THR A 5 -1.90 -5.84 -4.01
N ALA A 6 -0.90 -6.33 -3.30
CA ALA A 6 -0.87 -6.31 -1.84
C ALA A 6 0.16 -5.26 -1.35
N PRO A 7 -0.18 -4.42 -0.36
CA PRO A 7 0.79 -3.55 0.28
C PRO A 7 1.74 -4.35 1.18
N LEU A 8 3.04 -4.13 1.02
CA LEU A 8 4.04 -4.63 1.96
C LEU A 8 4.15 -3.62 3.12
N LEU A 9 3.70 -4.03 4.30
CA LEU A 9 3.69 -3.20 5.51
C LEU A 9 4.97 -3.37 6.34
N GLY A 10 5.24 -2.44 7.25
CA GLY A 10 6.41 -2.49 8.14
C GLY A 10 7.71 -1.97 7.52
N ILE A 11 7.64 -1.37 6.32
CA ILE A 11 8.77 -0.77 5.60
C ILE A 11 8.61 0.75 5.49
N ARG A 12 9.71 1.47 5.26
CA ARG A 12 9.74 2.94 5.29
C ARG A 12 8.95 3.61 4.16
N LYS A 13 8.85 2.99 2.98
CA LYS A 13 8.15 3.54 1.81
C LYS A 13 7.07 2.58 1.32
N PRO A 14 5.99 3.06 0.68
CA PRO A 14 4.98 2.18 0.09
C PRO A 14 5.58 1.25 -0.97
N ILE A 15 5.38 -0.06 -0.81
CA ILE A 15 5.70 -1.07 -1.83
C ILE A 15 4.44 -1.90 -2.07
N MET A 16 4.06 -2.07 -3.34
CA MET A 16 2.93 -2.89 -3.76
C MET A 16 3.44 -4.10 -4.53
N VAL A 17 3.05 -5.30 -4.09
CA VAL A 17 3.41 -6.56 -4.74
C VAL A 17 2.25 -7.01 -5.63
N CYS A 18 2.46 -7.06 -6.94
CA CYS A 18 1.47 -7.52 -7.91
C CYS A 18 1.57 -9.03 -8.13
N HIS A 19 0.45 -9.69 -8.43
CA HIS A 19 0.45 -11.12 -8.77
C HIS A 19 1.05 -11.38 -10.17
N GLY A 20 1.72 -12.50 -10.39
CA GLY A 20 2.34 -12.84 -11.69
C GLY A 20 1.36 -12.93 -12.86
N SER A 21 0.08 -13.22 -12.59
CA SER A 21 -1.00 -13.24 -13.58
C SER A 21 -1.64 -11.86 -13.84
N SER A 22 -1.04 -10.77 -13.35
CA SER A 22 -1.59 -9.42 -13.50
C SER A 22 -1.62 -8.96 -14.95
N ASN A 23 -2.82 -8.66 -15.45
CA ASN A 23 -2.99 -8.09 -16.78
C ASN A 23 -2.72 -6.57 -16.80
N LYS A 24 -2.73 -5.97 -17.99
CA LYS A 24 -2.50 -4.52 -18.19
C LYS A 24 -3.38 -3.63 -17.30
N LYS A 25 -4.65 -3.98 -17.09
CA LYS A 25 -5.58 -3.21 -16.23
C LYS A 25 -5.15 -3.30 -14.76
N ALA A 26 -4.77 -4.48 -14.29
CA ALA A 26 -4.30 -4.69 -12.93
C ALA A 26 -3.01 -3.91 -12.63
N ILE A 27 -2.04 -3.92 -13.55
CA ILE A 27 -0.80 -3.13 -13.40
C ILE A 27 -1.09 -1.63 -13.39
N LYS A 28 -1.96 -1.13 -14.29
CA LYS A 28 -2.39 0.27 -14.28
C LYS A 28 -2.99 0.67 -12.93
N ASN A 29 -3.89 -0.17 -12.41
CA ASN A 29 -4.52 0.07 -11.11
C ASN A 29 -3.51 0.03 -9.96
N ALA A 30 -2.51 -0.86 -10.01
CA ALA A 30 -1.44 -0.93 -9.03
C ALA A 30 -0.65 0.38 -8.90
N ILE A 31 -0.31 0.97 -10.04
CA ILE A 31 0.41 2.25 -10.09
C ILE A 31 -0.44 3.35 -9.46
N PHE A 32 -1.72 3.47 -9.85
CA PHE A 32 -2.63 4.45 -9.26
C PHE A 32 -2.86 4.23 -7.76
N PHE A 33 -2.97 2.98 -7.32
CA PHE A 33 -3.08 2.64 -5.91
C PHE A 33 -1.84 3.07 -5.13
N THR A 34 -0.64 2.74 -5.63
CA THR A 34 0.64 3.14 -5.03
C THR A 34 0.76 4.66 -4.95
N TYR A 35 0.39 5.38 -6.01
CA TYR A 35 0.39 6.84 -6.03
C TYR A 35 -0.54 7.44 -4.97
N ARG A 36 -1.78 6.92 -4.85
CA ARG A 36 -2.72 7.35 -3.81
C ARG A 36 -2.20 7.05 -2.40
N TYR A 37 -1.49 5.94 -2.23
CA TYR A 37 -0.88 5.56 -0.96
C TYR A 37 0.22 6.54 -0.53
N LEU A 38 1.04 6.99 -1.49
CA LEU A 38 2.05 8.02 -1.29
C LEU A 38 1.41 9.37 -0.93
N GLN A 39 0.38 9.79 -1.67
CA GLN A 39 -0.30 11.07 -1.45
C GLN A 39 -0.98 11.18 -0.07
N LYS A 40 -1.32 10.05 0.54
CA LYS A 40 -1.98 10.00 1.85
C LYS A 40 -1.00 9.87 3.03
N ASP A 41 0.30 9.88 2.79
CA ASP A 41 1.32 9.63 3.81
C ASP A 41 0.99 8.39 4.68
N PHE A 42 0.48 7.32 4.05
CA PHE A 42 -0.10 6.18 4.77
C PHE A 42 0.82 5.61 5.85
N ASN A 43 2.13 5.52 5.55
CA ASN A 43 3.11 5.01 6.51
C ASN A 43 3.17 5.84 7.79
N LYS A 44 3.07 7.17 7.68
CA LYS A 44 3.05 8.07 8.83
C LYS A 44 1.78 7.85 9.66
N THR A 45 0.63 7.77 9.01
CA THR A 45 -0.65 7.49 9.67
C THR A 45 -0.62 6.13 10.37
N LEU A 46 -0.18 5.08 9.67
CA LEU A 46 -0.09 3.73 10.23
C LEU A 46 0.83 3.68 11.45
N SER A 47 2.02 4.28 11.37
CA SER A 47 2.94 4.35 12.51
C SER A 47 2.34 5.09 13.70
N ALA A 48 1.63 6.20 13.47
CA ALA A 48 0.97 6.95 14.53
C ALA A 48 -0.13 6.11 15.21
N GLU A 49 -0.97 5.41 14.45
CA GLU A 49 -2.03 4.56 14.99
C GLU A 49 -1.47 3.35 15.76
N ILE A 50 -0.42 2.70 15.24
CA ILE A 50 0.25 1.61 15.95
C ILE A 50 0.84 2.09 17.29
N ASN A 51 1.40 3.30 17.35
CA ASN A 51 1.95 3.84 18.59
C ASN A 51 0.85 4.11 19.62
N LYS A 52 -0.28 4.69 19.22
CA LYS A 52 -1.43 4.89 20.12
C LYS A 52 -1.90 3.59 20.75
N LEU A 53 -1.94 2.50 19.96
CA LEU A 53 -2.34 1.17 20.43
C LEU A 53 -1.32 0.52 21.39
N LYS A 54 -0.06 0.96 21.39
CA LYS A 54 0.95 0.48 22.34
C LYS A 54 0.92 1.21 23.68
N GLU A 55 0.41 2.44 23.68
CA GLU A 55 0.32 3.31 24.86
C GLU A 55 -0.99 3.09 25.64
N SER A 56 -1.95 2.39 25.04
CA SER A 56 -3.21 1.91 25.64
C SER A 56 -3.10 0.50 26.20
#